data_AF-A0A9W7YCS3-F1
#
_entry.id   AF-A0A9W7YCS3-F1
#
_cell.length_a   1.000
_cell.length_b   1.000
_cell.length_c   1.000
_cell.angle_alpha   90.00
_cell.angle_beta   90.00
_cell.angle_gamma   90.00
#
_symmetry.space_group_name_H-M   'P 1'
#
loop_
_entity.id
_entity.type
_entity.pdbx_description
1 polymer ?
#
loop_
_entity_poly.entity_id
_entity_poly.type
_entity_poly.pdbx_seq_one_letter_code
_entity_poly.pdbx_strand_id
1 'polypeptide(L)' 'MLLSDRFMGFFMVPDDNGVWNYNFMGPAHRADMSYGLQLDVPRAFYDEAHRPSHFMTFADMETSAMDEADLEDEFA' A
#
# COMPACT_ATOMS: atom_id res chain seq x y z
N MET A 1 -3.92 -33.12 2.57
CA MET A 1 -4.75 -31.89 2.75
C MET A 1 -5.98 -32.01 1.87
N LEU A 2 -7.15 -31.61 2.37
CA LEU A 2 -8.42 -31.56 1.63
C LEU A 2 -8.93 -30.12 1.64
N LEU A 3 -9.53 -29.68 0.53
CA LEU A 3 -10.24 -28.41 0.46
C LEU A 3 -11.67 -28.62 0.95
N SER A 4 -12.21 -27.65 1.69
CA SER A 4 -13.57 -27.70 2.21
C SER A 4 -14.25 -26.36 2.08
N ASP A 5 -15.50 -26.41 1.67
CA ASP A 5 -16.48 -25.32 1.63
C ASP A 5 -17.39 -25.31 2.87
N ARG A 6 -17.20 -26.26 3.80
CA ARG A 6 -18.07 -26.45 4.98
C ARG A 6 -17.83 -25.41 6.08
N PHE A 7 -16.67 -24.77 6.07
CA PHE A 7 -16.26 -23.79 7.08
C PHE A 7 -15.56 -22.63 6.37
N MET A 8 -15.80 -21.40 6.85
CA MET A 8 -15.15 -20.21 6.32
C MET A 8 -13.99 -19.81 7.22
N GLY A 9 -12.81 -19.67 6.63
CA GLY A 9 -11.65 -19.05 7.29
C GLY A 9 -11.74 -17.54 7.31
N PHE A 10 -10.78 -16.91 7.98
CA PHE A 10 -10.60 -15.46 7.99
C PHE A 10 -9.10 -15.14 7.83
N PHE A 11 -8.81 -13.87 7.54
CA PHE A 11 -7.46 -13.36 7.45
C PHE A 11 -7.15 -12.44 8.63
N MET A 12 -5.86 -12.34 8.95
CA MET A 12 -5.32 -11.28 9.79
C MET A 12 -4.19 -10.61 9.01
N VAL A 13 -4.08 -9.29 9.16
CA VAL A 13 -3.06 -8.48 8.50
C VAL A 13 -2.27 -7.69 9.54
N PRO A 14 -1.06 -7.21 9.21
CA PRO A 14 -0.32 -6.29 10.06
C PRO A 14 -1.13 -5.03 10.37
N ASP A 15 -1.03 -4.53 11.60
CA ASP A 15 -1.67 -3.28 12.04
C ASP A 15 -1.09 -2.03 11.36
N ASP A 16 0.09 -2.14 10.75
CA ASP A 16 0.72 -1.13 9.91
C ASP A 16 -0.02 -0.98 8.55
N ASN A 17 -1.22 -0.41 8.59
CA ASN A 17 -2.04 -0.09 7.42
C ASN A 17 -2.35 -1.30 6.50
N GLY A 18 -2.23 -2.52 7.04
CA GLY A 18 -2.37 -3.77 6.29
C GLY A 18 -1.19 -4.11 5.37
N VAL A 19 -0.04 -3.44 5.51
CA VAL A 19 1.18 -3.70 4.72
C VAL A 19 1.83 -4.99 5.19
N TRP A 20 1.64 -6.05 4.42
CA TRP A 20 2.30 -7.34 4.66
C TRP A 20 3.44 -7.60 3.68
N ASN A 21 3.48 -6.88 2.56
CA ASN A 21 4.44 -7.11 1.49
C ASN A 21 5.56 -6.06 1.49
N TYR A 22 6.77 -6.47 1.90
CA TYR A 22 7.97 -5.61 1.90
C TYR A 22 8.85 -5.76 0.64
N ASN A 23 8.37 -6.43 -0.43
CA ASN A 23 9.17 -6.68 -1.63
C ASN A 23 9.67 -5.39 -2.33
N PHE A 24 8.91 -4.29 -2.27
CA PHE A 24 9.32 -2.98 -2.78
C PHE A 24 9.87 -2.03 -1.70
N MET A 25 9.97 -2.52 -0.45
CA MET A 25 10.47 -1.78 0.72
C MET A 25 11.57 -2.57 1.43
N GLY A 26 12.46 -3.20 0.67
CA GLY A 26 13.48 -4.13 1.19
C GLY A 26 14.28 -3.63 2.40
N PRO A 27 14.78 -2.38 2.42
CA PRO A 27 15.50 -1.83 3.57
C PRO A 27 14.68 -1.72 4.87
N ALA A 28 13.35 -1.69 4.78
CA ALA A 28 12.46 -1.59 5.94
C ALA A 28 12.19 -2.96 6.60
N HIS A 29 12.46 -4.07 5.92
CA HIS A 29 12.25 -5.41 6.47
C HIS A 29 13.44 -5.87 7.32
N ARG A 30 13.16 -6.43 8.50
CA ARG A 30 14.17 -6.95 9.42
C ARG A 30 13.75 -8.30 9.99
N ALA A 31 14.71 -9.19 10.22
CA ALA A 31 14.45 -10.52 10.78
C ALA A 31 13.93 -10.48 12.24
N ASP A 32 14.19 -9.39 12.96
CA ASP A 32 13.82 -9.18 14.36
C ASP A 32 12.61 -8.24 14.54
N MET A 33 11.86 -7.94 13.47
CA MET A 33 10.72 -7.03 13.54
C MET A 33 9.56 -7.59 14.38
N SER A 34 8.96 -6.74 15.21
CA SER A 34 7.68 -7.00 15.88
C SER A 34 6.57 -6.19 15.22
N TYR A 35 5.39 -6.78 15.04
CA TYR A 35 4.22 -6.14 14.46
C TYR A 35 2.95 -6.58 15.18
N GLY A 36 1.94 -5.71 15.22
CA GLY A 36 0.60 -6.08 15.67
C GLY A 36 -0.18 -6.75 14.55
N LEU A 37 -1.32 -7.34 14.91
CA LEU A 37 -2.23 -7.96 13.96
C LEU A 37 -3.65 -7.44 14.17
N GLN A 38 -4.37 -7.29 13.06
CA GLN A 38 -5.79 -6.95 13.05
C GLN A 38 -6.56 -7.87 12.11
N LEU A 39 -7.87 -7.99 12.34
CA LEU A 39 -8.80 -8.71 11.46
C LEU A 39 -9.16 -7.82 10.29
N ASP A 40 -8.64 -8.12 9.10
CA ASP A 40 -8.93 -7.38 7.88
C ASP A 40 -8.65 -8.23 6.63
N VAL A 41 -8.99 -7.69 5.45
CA VAL A 41 -8.74 -8.29 4.14
C VAL A 41 -7.30 -7.97 3.68
N PRO A 42 -6.50 -8.97 3.27
CA PRO A 42 -5.16 -8.72 2.78
C PRO A 42 -5.19 -7.96 1.46
N ARG A 43 -4.40 -6.89 1.40
CA ARG A 43 -4.16 -6.12 0.18
C ARG A 43 -3.52 -6.97 -0.90
N ALA A 44 -3.81 -6.66 -2.17
CA ALA A 44 -3.20 -7.35 -3.30
C ALA A 44 -1.68 -7.17 -3.34
N PHE A 45 -0.95 -8.06 -4.02
CA PHE A 45 0.51 -7.96 -4.10
C PHE A 45 0.98 -6.59 -4.62
N TYR A 46 0.34 -6.11 -5.69
CA TYR A 46 0.51 -4.77 -6.24
C TYR A 46 -0.58 -3.82 -5.74
N ASP A 47 -0.81 -3.76 -4.44
CA ASP A 47 -1.51 -2.64 -3.82
C ASP A 47 -0.59 -1.40 -3.69
N GLU A 48 -1.15 -0.20 -3.79
CA GLU A 48 -0.38 1.05 -3.74
C GLU A 48 0.42 1.21 -2.43
N ALA A 49 -0.16 0.75 -1.32
CA ALA A 49 0.46 0.80 0.00
C ALA A 49 1.74 -0.03 0.07
N HIS A 50 1.89 -1.06 -0.77
CA HIS A 50 3.10 -1.88 -0.84
C HIS A 50 4.22 -1.26 -1.67
N ARG A 51 3.97 -0.17 -2.41
CA ARG A 51 4.94 0.43 -3.35
C ARG A 51 4.96 1.98 -3.33
N PRO A 52 4.99 2.62 -2.15
CA PRO A 52 4.81 4.07 -2.01
C PRO A 52 5.80 4.88 -2.85
N SER A 53 7.04 4.40 -3.02
CA SER A 53 8.06 5.06 -3.85
C SER A 53 7.63 5.32 -5.29
N HIS A 54 6.80 4.45 -5.88
CA HIS A 54 6.31 4.61 -7.24
C HIS A 54 5.33 5.78 -7.39
N PHE A 55 4.67 6.17 -6.29
CA PHE A 55 3.71 7.26 -6.27
C PHE A 55 4.32 8.58 -5.77
N MET A 56 5.31 8.52 -4.88
CA MET A 56 5.99 9.72 -4.39
C MET A 56 6.86 10.40 -5.46
N THR A 57 7.40 9.63 -6.43
CA THR A 57 8.32 10.17 -7.46
C THR A 57 7.68 11.30 -8.29
N PHE A 58 6.37 11.25 -8.53
CA PHE A 58 5.68 12.27 -9.33
C PHE A 58 5.34 13.53 -8.52
N ALA A 59 5.02 13.39 -7.23
CA ALA A 59 4.75 14.52 -6.34
C ALA A 59 5.97 15.43 -6.18
N ASP A 60 7.17 14.84 -6.16
CA ASP A 60 8.43 15.60 -6.08
C ASP A 60 8.68 16.45 -7.35
N MET A 61 8.20 16.01 -8.51
CA MET A 61 8.35 16.72 -9.78
C MET A 61 7.35 17.87 -9.93
N GLU A 62 6.10 17.68 -9.50
CA GLU A 62 5.05 18.72 -9.56
C GLU A 62 5.42 19.94 -8.72
N THR A 63 6.00 19.74 -7.54
CA THR A 63 6.47 20.83 -6.67
C THR A 63 7.56 21.69 -7.32
N SER A 64 8.25 21.18 -8.36
CA SER A 64 9.30 21.89 -9.08
C SER A 64 8.79 22.62 -10.35
N ALA A 65 7.55 22.38 -10.76
CA ALA A 65 6.95 22.98 -11.95
C ALA A 65 6.17 24.25 -11.57
N MET A 66 6.89 25.35 -11.31
CA MET A 66 6.30 26.67 -11.03
C MET A 66 5.87 27.41 -12.31
N ASP A 67 5.28 26.73 -13.29
CA ASP A 67 4.64 27.34 -14.46
C ASP A 67 3.20 26.83 -14.54
N GLU A 68 2.36 27.33 -13.62
CA GLU A 68 0.91 27.15 -13.70
C GLU A 68 0.40 27.97 -14.90
N ALA A 69 -0.04 27.27 -15.95
CA ALA A 69 -0.82 27.90 -17.01
C ALA A 69 -2.22 28.18 -16.48
N ASP A 70 -2.77 29.37 -16.76
CA ASP A 70 -4.14 29.74 -16.40
C ASP A 70 -5.12 28.74 -17.04
N LEU A 71 -5.64 27.83 -16.21
CA LEU A 71 -6.61 26.80 -16.59
C LEU A 71 -7.98 27.26 -16.09
N GLU A 72 -8.82 27.75 -17.01
CA GLU A 72 -10.23 28.02 -16.71
C GLU A 72 -10.95 26.68 -16.49
N ASP A 73 -11.25 26.37 -15.23
CA ASP A 73 -12.09 25.22 -14.87
C ASP A 73 -13.56 25.67 -14.79
N GLU A 74 -14.24 25.68 -15.94
CA GLU A 74 -15.65 26.06 -16.06
C GLU A 74 -16.63 25.03 -15.44
N PHE A 75 -16.12 23.88 -14.96
CA PHE A 75 -16.95 22.76 -14.49
C PHE A 75 -16.66 22.35 -13.03
N ALA A 76 -15.79 23.06 -12.32
CA ALA A 76 -15.60 22.93 -10.87
C ALA A 76 -16.77 23.52 -10.06
#